data_AF-A0A839V4K7-F1
#
_entry.id   AF-A0A839V4K7-F1
#
_cell.length_a   1.000
_cell.length_b   1.000
_cell.length_c   1.000
_cell.angle_alpha   90.00
_cell.angle_beta   90.00
_cell.angle_gamma   90.00
#
_symmetry.space_group_name_H-M   'P 1'
#
loop_
_entity.id
_entity.type
_entity.pdbx_description
1 polymer ?
#
loop_
_entity_poly.entity_id
_entity_poly.type
_entity_poly.pdbx_seq_one_letter_code
_entity_poly.pdbx_strand_id
1 'polypeptide(L)'
;MIEHTETTKAAYAATWSLFQRWATGAGRCPDAPVSIETLQAYTRAWPPGLGRSGRKLRLAGIAHGHALAGVPWRARDPAIAALLRGADADEAALAQCLACCADDLTGLRDRILLLLHHRAGLTRIQLAALDHADLVWRADGLLIQLRDADGNPSVLPLARHRGDPACLVAALELWLHTARIRYGAVIQRLGAHGWPNGALDRRGVRLLLQAIEQRAAAVTKVLPQGRAPVPGAWRSAAHRKAQRVARQSAAARCR
;
A
#
# COMPACT_ATOMS: atom_id res chain seq x y z
N MET A 1 -18.37 21.51 -6.11
CA MET A 1 -18.25 20.07 -5.78
C MET A 1 -16.86 19.62 -6.15
N ILE A 2 -16.11 19.00 -5.24
CA ILE A 2 -14.83 18.38 -5.62
C ILE A 2 -15.19 17.06 -6.32
N GLU A 3 -15.01 17.01 -7.62
CA GLU A 3 -15.25 15.79 -8.39
C GLU A 3 -14.09 14.82 -8.13
N HIS A 4 -14.41 13.70 -7.47
CA HIS A 4 -13.44 12.65 -7.19
C HIS A 4 -13.29 11.73 -8.40
N THR A 5 -12.07 11.28 -8.67
CA THR A 5 -11.85 10.29 -9.74
C THR A 5 -12.49 8.95 -9.40
N GLU A 6 -12.74 8.11 -10.40
CA GLU A 6 -13.34 6.79 -10.22
C GLU A 6 -12.51 5.89 -9.29
N THR A 7 -11.17 5.92 -9.36
CA THR A 7 -10.33 5.17 -8.40
C THR A 7 -10.49 5.72 -6.99
N THR A 8 -10.66 7.03 -6.81
CA THR A 8 -10.88 7.64 -5.49
C THR A 8 -12.26 7.28 -4.90
N LYS A 9 -13.31 7.28 -5.73
CA LYS A 9 -14.66 6.84 -5.33
C LYS A 9 -14.68 5.36 -4.93
N ALA A 10 -14.10 4.51 -5.78
CA ALA A 10 -13.90 3.09 -5.46
C ALA A 10 -13.12 2.94 -4.16
N ALA A 11 -12.21 3.88 -3.88
CA ALA A 11 -11.41 3.83 -2.69
C ALA A 11 -12.17 4.07 -1.39
N TYR A 12 -13.00 5.11 -1.40
CA TYR A 12 -13.86 5.41 -0.27
C TYR A 12 -14.89 4.31 -0.05
N ALA A 13 -15.47 3.76 -1.12
CA ALA A 13 -16.39 2.62 -1.02
C ALA A 13 -15.71 1.41 -0.38
N ALA A 14 -14.51 1.05 -0.84
CA ALA A 14 -13.76 -0.08 -0.30
C ALA A 14 -13.41 0.08 1.18
N THR A 15 -12.88 1.25 1.57
CA THR A 15 -12.50 1.48 2.98
C THR A 15 -13.71 1.67 3.88
N TRP A 16 -14.83 2.18 3.36
CA TRP A 16 -16.12 2.19 4.06
C TRP A 16 -16.60 0.77 4.35
N SER A 17 -16.61 -0.12 3.35
CA SER A 17 -17.04 -1.51 3.55
C SER A 17 -16.16 -2.26 4.57
N LEU A 18 -14.85 -1.97 4.61
CA LEU A 18 -13.95 -2.51 5.64
C LEU A 18 -14.35 -2.04 7.05
N PHE A 19 -14.74 -0.78 7.20
CA PHE A 19 -15.22 -0.25 8.48
C PHE A 19 -16.55 -0.87 8.87
N GLN A 20 -17.52 -0.96 7.94
CA GLN A 20 -18.82 -1.56 8.21
C GLN A 20 -18.70 -3.00 8.72
N ARG A 21 -17.92 -3.83 8.02
CA ARG A 21 -17.69 -5.23 8.45
C ARG A 21 -17.06 -5.32 9.83
N TRP A 22 -16.02 -4.53 10.09
CA TRP A 22 -15.38 -4.51 11.40
C TRP A 22 -16.34 -4.04 12.50
N ALA A 23 -17.09 -2.96 12.26
CA ALA A 23 -18.01 -2.40 13.24
C ALA A 23 -19.11 -3.40 13.60
N THR A 24 -19.75 -4.00 12.59
CA THR A 24 -20.76 -5.04 12.80
C THR A 24 -20.19 -6.24 13.58
N GLY A 25 -19.01 -6.73 13.21
CA GLY A 25 -18.35 -7.83 13.93
C GLY A 25 -17.95 -7.47 15.37
N ALA A 26 -17.72 -6.18 15.66
CA ALA A 26 -17.44 -5.67 16.99
C ALA A 26 -18.71 -5.30 17.79
N GLY A 27 -19.91 -5.62 17.28
CA GLY A 27 -21.20 -5.27 17.93
C GLY A 27 -21.52 -3.78 17.90
N ARG A 28 -20.93 -3.03 16.96
CA ARG A 28 -21.12 -1.57 16.79
C ARG A 28 -21.96 -1.29 15.55
N CYS A 29 -22.76 -0.22 15.60
CA CYS A 29 -23.57 0.21 14.46
C CYS A 29 -22.75 1.12 13.53
N PRO A 30 -22.40 0.68 12.31
CA PRO A 30 -21.59 1.50 11.41
C PRO A 30 -22.31 2.74 10.89
N ASP A 31 -23.64 2.71 10.79
CA ASP A 31 -24.45 3.78 10.20
C ASP A 31 -24.86 4.85 11.24
N ALA A 32 -24.46 4.70 12.50
CA ALA A 32 -24.65 5.70 13.54
C ALA A 32 -23.46 6.68 13.62
N PRO A 33 -23.61 7.87 14.22
CA PRO A 33 -22.47 8.75 14.50
C PRO A 33 -21.35 8.00 15.24
N VAL A 34 -20.18 7.93 14.61
CA VAL A 34 -19.07 7.13 15.14
C VAL A 34 -18.36 7.87 16.26
N SER A 35 -18.31 7.26 17.44
CA SER A 35 -17.58 7.79 18.58
C SER A 35 -16.06 7.71 18.38
N ILE A 36 -15.31 8.60 19.04
CA ILE A 36 -13.84 8.55 19.04
C ILE A 36 -13.33 7.21 19.58
N GLU A 37 -13.98 6.64 20.60
CA GLU A 37 -13.64 5.32 21.13
C GLU A 37 -13.77 4.23 20.07
N THR A 38 -14.82 4.28 19.24
CA THR A 38 -15.00 3.36 18.11
C THR A 38 -13.87 3.52 17.09
N LEU A 39 -13.50 4.76 16.74
CA LEU A 39 -12.39 4.99 15.82
C LEU A 39 -11.06 4.48 16.40
N GLN A 40 -10.80 4.72 17.69
CA GLN A 40 -9.61 4.21 18.37
C GLN A 40 -9.58 2.68 18.35
N ALA A 41 -10.70 2.02 18.64
CA ALA A 41 -10.82 0.57 18.54
C ALA A 41 -10.58 0.08 17.10
N TYR A 42 -11.12 0.77 16.09
CA TYR A 42 -10.91 0.42 14.69
C TYR A 42 -9.44 0.52 14.28
N THR A 43 -8.71 1.53 14.78
CA THR A 43 -7.28 1.67 14.46
C THR A 43 -6.44 0.50 14.94
N ARG A 44 -6.85 -0.19 16.02
CA ARG A 44 -6.17 -1.39 16.52
C ARG A 44 -6.37 -2.61 15.61
N ALA A 45 -7.43 -2.60 14.80
CA ALA A 45 -7.69 -3.63 13.79
C ALA A 45 -6.97 -3.36 12.45
N TRP A 46 -6.22 -2.27 12.34
CA TRP A 46 -5.44 -2.00 11.13
C TRP A 46 -4.20 -2.90 11.06
N PRO A 47 -3.71 -3.18 9.84
CA PRO A 47 -2.43 -3.86 9.67
C PRO A 47 -1.32 -3.15 10.46
N PRO A 48 -0.46 -3.88 11.17
CA PRO A 48 0.68 -3.29 11.86
C PRO A 48 1.57 -2.55 10.85
N GLY A 49 2.03 -1.35 11.21
CA GLY A 49 2.85 -0.52 10.34
C GLY A 49 2.10 0.12 9.17
N LEU A 50 0.76 0.19 9.21
CA LEU A 50 -0.02 0.93 8.20
C LEU A 50 0.38 2.42 8.23
N GLY A 51 0.99 2.89 7.14
CA GLY A 51 1.48 4.25 6.98
C GLY A 51 0.38 5.31 6.89
N ARG A 52 0.79 6.58 6.92
CA ARG A 52 -0.11 7.74 7.01
C ARG A 52 -1.14 7.77 5.90
N SER A 53 -0.73 7.50 4.66
CA SER A 53 -1.63 7.56 3.50
C SER A 53 -2.76 6.52 3.61
N GLY A 54 -2.42 5.30 4.04
CA GLY A 54 -3.41 4.25 4.28
C GLY A 54 -4.38 4.59 5.40
N ARG A 55 -3.89 5.12 6.52
CA ARG A 55 -4.73 5.58 7.63
C ARG A 55 -5.67 6.71 7.22
N LYS A 56 -5.16 7.71 6.49
CA LYS A 56 -5.97 8.82 5.93
C LYS A 56 -7.06 8.30 5.00
N LEU A 57 -6.72 7.35 4.12
CA LEU A 57 -7.70 6.78 3.19
C LEU A 57 -8.83 6.03 3.91
N ARG A 58 -8.50 5.30 4.98
CA ARG A 58 -9.50 4.63 5.82
C ARG A 58 -10.46 5.62 6.49
N LEU A 59 -9.92 6.67 7.10
CA LEU A 59 -10.73 7.73 7.72
C LEU A 59 -11.57 8.49 6.69
N ALA A 60 -11.03 8.74 5.49
CA ALA A 60 -11.76 9.39 4.41
C ALA A 60 -12.93 8.54 3.90
N GLY A 61 -12.78 7.21 3.83
CA GLY A 61 -13.88 6.30 3.49
C GLY A 61 -15.01 6.35 4.51
N ILE A 62 -14.68 6.36 5.81
CA ILE A 62 -15.66 6.53 6.89
C ILE A 62 -16.40 7.86 6.74
N ALA A 63 -15.66 8.95 6.58
CA ALA A 63 -16.24 10.28 6.38
C ALA A 63 -17.18 10.33 5.17
N HIS A 64 -16.78 9.70 4.06
CA HIS A 64 -17.57 9.67 2.83
C HIS A 64 -18.84 8.81 2.99
N GLY A 65 -18.73 7.63 3.59
CA GLY A 65 -19.88 6.76 3.87
C GLY A 65 -20.93 7.45 4.73
N HIS A 66 -20.50 8.10 5.82
CA HIS A 66 -21.41 8.90 6.65
C HIS A 66 -22.03 10.07 5.90
N ALA A 67 -21.27 10.79 5.08
CA ALA A 67 -21.81 11.88 4.28
C ALA A 67 -22.91 11.40 3.33
N LEU A 68 -22.74 10.23 2.69
CA LEU A 68 -23.77 9.62 1.85
C LEU A 68 -25.01 9.16 2.65
N ALA A 69 -24.82 8.73 3.89
CA ALA A 69 -25.90 8.32 4.78
C ALA A 69 -26.58 9.48 5.53
N GLY A 70 -26.15 10.74 5.30
CA GLY A 70 -26.67 11.91 6.02
C GLY A 70 -26.27 11.97 7.51
N VAL A 71 -25.25 11.21 7.90
CA VAL A 71 -24.76 11.11 9.28
C VAL A 71 -23.69 12.18 9.51
N PRO A 72 -23.76 12.98 10.59
CA PRO A 72 -22.75 14.01 10.86
C PRO A 72 -21.34 13.44 11.06
N TRP A 73 -20.35 14.00 10.37
CA TRP A 73 -18.93 13.66 10.52
C TRP A 73 -18.10 14.89 10.90
N ARG A 74 -17.42 14.84 12.05
CA ARG A 74 -16.58 15.94 12.56
C ARG A 74 -15.13 15.76 12.14
N ALA A 75 -14.82 15.96 10.85
CA ALA A 75 -13.47 15.75 10.30
C ALA A 75 -12.34 16.54 11.03
N ARG A 76 -12.67 17.68 11.64
CA ARG A 76 -11.72 18.57 12.34
C ARG A 76 -11.57 18.26 13.83
N ASP A 77 -12.14 17.15 14.31
CA ASP A 77 -11.97 16.74 15.70
C ASP A 77 -10.48 16.45 15.99
N PRO A 78 -9.86 17.11 16.99
CA PRO A 78 -8.46 16.86 17.36
C PRO A 78 -8.15 15.39 17.68
N ALA A 79 -9.15 14.62 18.14
CA ALA A 79 -8.99 13.21 18.38
C ALA A 79 -8.81 12.40 17.08
N ILE A 80 -9.37 12.83 15.95
CA ILE A 80 -9.10 12.19 14.65
C ILE A 80 -7.64 12.46 14.22
N ALA A 81 -7.16 13.69 14.42
CA ALA A 81 -5.75 14.01 14.18
C ALA A 81 -4.82 13.16 15.06
N ALA A 82 -5.22 12.85 16.29
CA ALA A 82 -4.49 11.98 17.20
C ALA A 82 -4.30 10.55 16.65
N LEU A 83 -5.29 10.00 15.94
CA LEU A 83 -5.21 8.66 15.34
C LEU A 83 -4.12 8.56 14.26
N LEU A 84 -3.73 9.69 13.67
CA LEU A 84 -2.70 9.76 12.65
C LEU A 84 -1.29 9.93 13.22
N ARG A 85 -1.11 10.24 14.52
CA ARG A 85 0.22 10.53 15.09
C ARG A 85 1.18 9.34 15.07
N GLY A 86 0.68 8.11 15.23
CA GLY A 86 1.52 6.91 15.11
C GLY A 86 2.03 6.65 13.69
N ALA A 87 1.48 7.34 12.68
CA ALA A 87 1.85 7.15 11.28
C ALA A 87 3.17 7.84 10.92
N ASP A 88 3.48 8.95 11.60
CA ASP A 88 4.82 9.38 12.06
C ASP A 88 5.92 8.34 11.91
N ALA A 89 6.05 7.58 12.99
CA ALA A 89 7.13 6.63 13.16
C ALA A 89 7.08 5.55 12.07
N ASP A 90 5.89 5.08 11.69
CA ASP A 90 5.72 4.06 10.66
C ASP A 90 6.23 4.51 9.28
N GLU A 91 5.92 5.73 8.85
CA GLU A 91 6.42 6.28 7.58
C GLU A 91 7.94 6.52 7.63
N ALA A 92 8.47 6.97 8.77
CA ALA A 92 9.91 7.14 8.95
C ALA A 92 10.65 5.79 8.88
N ALA A 93 10.13 4.76 9.55
CA ALA A 93 10.68 3.41 9.51
C ALA A 93 10.59 2.80 8.10
N LEU A 94 9.45 2.99 7.41
CA LEU A 94 9.28 2.58 6.03
C LEU A 94 10.29 3.28 5.11
N ALA A 95 10.48 4.60 5.26
CA ALA A 95 11.44 5.36 4.46
C ALA A 95 12.87 4.83 4.64
N GLN A 96 13.27 4.48 5.87
CA GLN A 96 14.56 3.84 6.15
C GLN A 96 14.68 2.48 5.45
N CYS A 97 13.66 1.64 5.55
CA CYS A 97 13.65 0.33 4.87
C CYS A 97 13.75 0.48 3.35
N LEU A 98 13.02 1.44 2.76
CA LEU A 98 13.07 1.72 1.33
C LEU A 98 14.43 2.24 0.87
N ALA A 99 15.13 3.01 1.72
CA ALA A 99 16.48 3.51 1.43
C ALA A 99 17.54 2.39 1.47
N CYS A 100 17.31 1.31 2.21
CA CYS A 100 18.19 0.15 2.29
C CYS A 100 17.93 -0.93 1.22
N CYS A 101 16.91 -0.74 0.38
CA CYS A 101 16.67 -1.63 -0.75
C CYS A 101 17.76 -1.46 -1.80
N ALA A 102 18.25 -2.59 -2.36
CA ALA A 102 19.28 -2.58 -3.39
C ALA A 102 18.78 -1.95 -4.72
N ASP A 103 19.72 -1.61 -5.60
CA ASP A 103 19.44 -1.04 -6.92
C ASP A 103 19.30 -2.12 -8.03
N ASP A 104 18.91 -3.34 -7.64
CA ASP A 104 18.74 -4.49 -8.52
C ASP A 104 17.28 -5.02 -8.51
N LEU A 105 17.05 -6.17 -9.17
CA LEU A 105 15.72 -6.78 -9.20
C LEU A 105 15.25 -7.23 -7.79
N THR A 106 16.19 -7.61 -6.92
CA THR A 106 15.92 -7.94 -5.52
C THR A 106 15.39 -6.74 -4.75
N GLY A 107 16.07 -5.60 -4.86
CA GLY A 107 15.62 -4.38 -4.22
C GLY A 107 14.30 -3.86 -4.78
N LEU A 108 14.03 -4.05 -6.07
CA LEU A 108 12.72 -3.74 -6.64
C LEU A 108 11.59 -4.59 -6.05
N ARG A 109 11.82 -5.91 -5.87
CA ARG A 109 10.88 -6.81 -5.17
C ARG A 109 10.66 -6.37 -3.73
N ASP A 110 11.73 -6.09 -3.00
CA ASP A 110 11.68 -5.72 -1.60
C ASP A 110 10.90 -4.40 -1.42
N ARG A 111 11.10 -3.43 -2.32
CA ARG A 111 10.36 -2.15 -2.31
C ARG A 111 8.86 -2.35 -2.54
N ILE A 112 8.46 -3.12 -3.55
CA ILE A 112 7.03 -3.35 -3.80
C ILE A 112 6.41 -4.15 -2.66
N LEU A 113 7.14 -5.07 -2.04
CA LEU A 113 6.69 -5.81 -0.87
C LEU A 113 6.42 -4.89 0.33
N LEU A 114 7.36 -3.99 0.64
CA LEU A 114 7.22 -2.99 1.70
C LEU A 114 6.05 -2.04 1.43
N LEU A 115 5.93 -1.51 0.20
CA LEU A 115 4.86 -0.56 -0.15
C LEU A 115 3.48 -1.23 -0.09
N LEU A 116 3.35 -2.47 -0.58
CA LEU A 116 2.09 -3.22 -0.49
C LEU A 116 1.71 -3.54 0.96
N HIS A 117 2.69 -3.89 1.80
CA HIS A 117 2.45 -4.20 3.20
C HIS A 117 2.09 -2.94 4.01
N HIS A 118 2.95 -1.92 3.97
CA HIS A 118 2.83 -0.76 4.86
C HIS A 118 1.91 0.34 4.33
N ARG A 119 1.89 0.63 3.02
CA ARG A 119 1.02 1.71 2.50
C ARG A 119 -0.37 1.20 2.14
N ALA A 120 -0.42 0.06 1.48
CA ALA A 120 -1.66 -0.57 1.03
C ALA A 120 -2.30 -1.46 2.10
N GLY A 121 -1.55 -1.86 3.14
CA GLY A 121 -2.10 -2.62 4.26
C GLY A 121 -2.40 -4.09 3.92
N LEU A 122 -1.76 -4.66 2.89
CA LEU A 122 -1.95 -6.07 2.58
C LEU A 122 -1.34 -6.93 3.68
N THR A 123 -2.10 -7.91 4.13
CA THR A 123 -1.61 -8.93 5.05
C THR A 123 -0.64 -9.87 4.33
N ARG A 124 0.17 -10.59 5.11
CA ARG A 124 1.10 -11.60 4.57
C ARG A 124 0.41 -12.70 3.76
N ILE A 125 -0.84 -13.04 4.12
CA ILE A 125 -1.67 -13.99 3.37
C ILE A 125 -2.04 -13.40 2.01
N GLN A 126 -2.55 -12.16 2.01
CA GLN A 126 -2.94 -11.48 0.76
C GLN A 126 -1.74 -11.26 -0.16
N LEU A 127 -0.57 -10.89 0.38
CA LEU A 127 0.65 -10.75 -0.41
C LEU A 127 1.08 -12.07 -1.07
N ALA A 128 0.96 -13.20 -0.37
CA ALA A 128 1.31 -14.51 -0.90
C ALA A 128 0.29 -15.02 -1.93
N ALA A 129 -0.97 -14.61 -1.81
CA ALA A 129 -2.05 -14.99 -2.72
C ALA A 129 -2.22 -14.03 -3.92
N LEU A 130 -1.55 -12.89 -3.92
CA LEU A 130 -1.72 -11.85 -4.94
C LEU A 130 -1.27 -12.34 -6.32
N ASP A 131 -2.22 -12.42 -7.24
CA ASP A 131 -2.00 -12.85 -8.61
C ASP A 131 -2.04 -11.65 -9.58
N HIS A 132 -1.36 -11.78 -10.72
CA HIS A 132 -1.45 -10.79 -11.79
C HIS A 132 -2.89 -10.58 -12.27
N ALA A 133 -3.72 -11.63 -12.25
CA ALA A 133 -5.14 -11.54 -12.62
C ALA A 133 -5.95 -10.62 -11.70
N ASP A 134 -5.51 -10.42 -10.45
CA ASP A 134 -6.17 -9.54 -9.49
C ASP A 134 -5.91 -8.05 -9.79
N LEU A 135 -4.98 -7.74 -10.70
CA LEU A 135 -4.53 -6.38 -10.99
C LEU A 135 -5.33 -5.75 -12.13
N VAL A 136 -6.26 -4.87 -11.76
CA VAL A 136 -7.17 -4.21 -12.68
C VAL A 136 -6.74 -2.75 -12.88
N TRP A 137 -5.90 -2.52 -13.91
CA TRP A 137 -5.31 -1.22 -14.21
C TRP A 137 -6.34 -0.17 -14.67
N ARG A 138 -6.16 1.07 -14.24
CA ARG A 138 -6.98 2.23 -14.62
C ARG A 138 -6.09 3.42 -15.01
N ALA A 139 -6.67 4.42 -15.67
CA ALA A 139 -5.91 5.60 -16.12
C ALA A 139 -5.33 6.40 -14.93
N ASP A 140 -6.08 6.46 -13.82
CA ASP A 140 -5.75 7.22 -12.61
C ASP A 140 -5.18 6.34 -11.48
N GLY A 141 -5.01 5.02 -11.70
CA GLY A 141 -4.58 4.12 -10.64
C GLY A 141 -4.64 2.63 -10.98
N LEU A 142 -4.90 1.84 -9.95
CA LEU A 142 -4.98 0.38 -9.99
C LEU A 142 -6.04 -0.06 -8.99
N LEU A 143 -6.88 -1.02 -9.36
CA LEU A 143 -7.74 -1.74 -8.44
C LEU A 143 -7.14 -3.13 -8.25
N ILE A 144 -6.92 -3.54 -7.01
CA ILE A 144 -6.48 -4.90 -6.67
C ILE A 144 -7.68 -5.67 -6.13
N GLN A 145 -8.04 -6.77 -6.76
CA GLN A 145 -9.05 -7.68 -6.25
C GLN A 145 -8.44 -8.53 -5.13
N LEU A 146 -9.04 -8.50 -3.96
CA LEU A 146 -8.56 -9.18 -2.76
C LEU A 146 -9.67 -10.01 -2.14
N ARG A 147 -9.27 -10.89 -1.23
CA ARG A 147 -10.17 -11.59 -0.32
C ARG A 147 -9.86 -11.13 1.11
N ASP A 148 -10.89 -10.90 1.91
CA ASP A 148 -10.70 -10.64 3.33
C ASP A 148 -10.47 -11.94 4.13
N ALA A 149 -10.38 -11.83 5.45
CA ALA A 149 -10.07 -12.97 6.32
C ALA A 149 -11.12 -14.09 6.23
N ASP A 150 -12.36 -13.73 5.91
CA ASP A 150 -13.50 -14.65 5.77
C ASP A 150 -13.67 -15.14 4.32
N GLY A 151 -12.76 -14.75 3.42
CA GLY A 151 -12.79 -15.13 2.01
C GLY A 151 -13.70 -14.28 1.13
N ASN A 152 -14.33 -13.24 1.69
CA ASN A 152 -15.24 -12.38 0.92
C ASN A 152 -14.48 -11.49 -0.06
N PRO A 153 -15.01 -11.28 -1.28
CA PRO A 153 -14.42 -10.35 -2.22
C PRO A 153 -14.30 -8.94 -1.64
N SER A 154 -13.15 -8.33 -1.85
CA SER A 154 -12.88 -6.94 -1.53
C SER A 154 -12.03 -6.31 -2.62
N VAL A 155 -12.10 -4.99 -2.77
CA VAL A 155 -11.30 -4.26 -3.76
C VAL A 155 -10.40 -3.30 -3.02
N LEU A 156 -9.10 -3.35 -3.30
CA LEU A 156 -8.17 -2.33 -2.86
C LEU A 156 -7.90 -1.32 -3.99
N PRO A 157 -8.47 -0.12 -3.92
CA PRO A 157 -8.02 1.04 -4.71
C PRO A 157 -6.55 1.43 -4.48
N LEU A 158 -5.83 1.81 -5.53
CA LEU A 158 -4.53 2.46 -5.41
C LEU A 158 -4.45 3.64 -6.39
N ALA A 159 -4.43 4.85 -5.85
CA ALA A 159 -4.28 6.05 -6.65
C ALA A 159 -2.85 6.19 -7.19
N ARG A 160 -2.72 6.70 -8.41
CA ARG A 160 -1.41 7.03 -9.00
C ARG A 160 -0.98 8.43 -8.55
N HIS A 161 0.16 8.51 -7.88
CA HIS A 161 0.79 9.76 -7.48
C HIS A 161 1.96 10.10 -8.42
N ARG A 162 1.69 10.97 -9.42
CA ARG A 162 2.71 11.39 -10.38
C ARG A 162 3.79 12.22 -9.68
N GLY A 163 5.06 11.88 -9.92
CA GLY A 163 6.20 12.58 -9.32
C GLY A 163 6.61 12.10 -7.93
N ASP A 164 5.83 11.22 -7.29
CA ASP A 164 6.24 10.58 -6.02
C ASP A 164 7.18 9.39 -6.30
N PRO A 165 8.45 9.41 -5.84
CA PRO A 165 9.38 8.29 -6.00
C PRO A 165 8.96 7.02 -5.25
N ALA A 166 8.00 7.12 -4.32
CA ALA A 166 7.41 6.00 -3.59
C ALA A 166 5.98 5.67 -4.07
N CYS A 167 5.60 6.12 -5.27
CA CYS A 167 4.31 5.75 -5.87
C CYS A 167 4.23 4.23 -6.07
N LEU A 168 3.36 3.58 -5.29
CA LEU A 168 3.17 2.12 -5.33
C LEU A 168 2.71 1.62 -6.70
N VAL A 169 1.79 2.33 -7.36
CA VAL A 169 1.31 1.97 -8.71
C VAL A 169 2.48 1.93 -9.70
N ALA A 170 3.33 2.97 -9.70
CA ALA A 170 4.50 3.02 -10.59
C ALA A 170 5.57 1.97 -10.23
N ALA A 171 5.78 1.71 -8.93
CA ALA A 171 6.70 0.68 -8.47
C ALA A 171 6.23 -0.73 -8.90
N LEU A 172 4.93 -1.01 -8.81
CA LEU A 172 4.35 -2.28 -9.23
C LEU A 172 4.48 -2.49 -10.75
N GLU A 173 4.21 -1.46 -11.57
CA GLU A 173 4.44 -1.52 -13.01
C GLU A 173 5.89 -1.84 -13.35
N LEU A 174 6.83 -1.14 -12.69
CA LEU A 174 8.25 -1.34 -12.89
C LEU A 174 8.67 -2.76 -12.50
N TRP A 175 8.16 -3.28 -11.38
CA TRP A 175 8.38 -4.66 -10.93
C TRP A 175 7.91 -5.68 -11.96
N LEU A 176 6.62 -5.65 -12.33
CA LEU A 176 6.04 -6.60 -13.27
C LEU A 176 6.76 -6.58 -14.62
N HIS A 177 7.11 -5.39 -15.10
CA HIS A 177 7.84 -5.22 -16.35
C HIS A 177 9.27 -5.79 -16.28
N THR A 178 10.03 -5.42 -15.25
CA THR A 178 11.46 -5.80 -15.13
C THR A 178 11.61 -7.27 -14.80
N ALA A 179 10.74 -7.80 -13.94
CA ALA A 179 10.67 -9.22 -13.59
C ALA A 179 10.02 -10.08 -14.69
N ARG A 180 9.48 -9.47 -15.75
CA ARG A 180 8.76 -10.13 -16.86
C ARG A 180 7.57 -10.98 -16.40
N ILE A 181 6.90 -10.56 -15.34
CA ILE A 181 5.71 -11.23 -14.81
C ILE A 181 4.50 -10.80 -15.63
N ARG A 182 3.89 -11.75 -16.35
CA ARG A 182 2.70 -11.53 -17.18
C ARG A 182 1.46 -12.28 -16.69
N TYR A 183 1.66 -13.28 -15.84
CA TYR A 183 0.64 -14.14 -15.26
C TYR A 183 1.18 -14.76 -13.97
N GLY A 184 0.28 -15.27 -13.13
CA GLY A 184 0.65 -15.93 -11.88
C GLY A 184 0.98 -14.95 -10.76
N ALA A 185 1.62 -15.48 -9.72
CA ALA A 185 1.95 -14.72 -8.52
C ALA A 185 2.74 -13.44 -8.81
N VAL A 186 2.27 -12.33 -8.25
CA VAL A 186 2.94 -11.03 -8.35
C VAL A 186 4.22 -11.02 -7.55
N ILE A 187 4.20 -11.62 -6.35
CA ILE A 187 5.34 -11.68 -5.44
C ILE A 187 6.04 -13.03 -5.59
N GLN A 188 7.21 -13.01 -6.24
CA GLN A 188 7.96 -14.23 -6.54
C GLN A 188 9.30 -14.27 -5.82
N ARG A 189 9.73 -15.49 -5.50
CA ARG A 189 11.09 -15.77 -5.03
C ARG A 189 12.05 -15.47 -6.17
N LEU A 190 13.23 -14.95 -5.85
CA LEU A 190 14.31 -14.84 -6.83
C LEU A 190 15.25 -16.03 -6.64
N GLY A 191 15.60 -16.71 -7.74
CA GLY A 191 16.58 -17.79 -7.76
C GLY A 191 18.02 -17.27 -7.68
N ALA A 192 19.00 -18.18 -7.69
CA ALA A 192 20.42 -17.85 -7.59
C ALA A 192 20.91 -16.88 -8.68
N HIS A 193 20.29 -16.90 -9.86
CA HIS A 193 20.60 -16.01 -10.98
C HIS A 193 19.83 -14.67 -10.94
N GLY A 194 19.13 -14.39 -9.84
CA GLY A 194 18.42 -13.12 -9.64
C GLY A 194 17.07 -13.00 -10.35
N TRP A 195 16.55 -14.08 -10.94
CA TRP A 195 15.27 -14.10 -11.67
C TRP A 195 14.13 -14.75 -10.89
N PRO A 196 12.86 -14.37 -11.14
CA PRO A 196 11.70 -15.01 -10.55
C PRO A 196 11.70 -16.53 -10.74
N ASN A 197 11.49 -17.25 -9.65
CA ASN A 197 11.51 -18.71 -9.57
C ASN A 197 10.39 -19.22 -8.66
N GLY A 198 9.16 -18.83 -8.98
CA GLY A 198 7.94 -19.29 -8.31
C GLY A 198 7.42 -18.37 -7.20
N ALA A 199 6.17 -18.62 -6.80
CA ALA A 199 5.46 -17.82 -5.81
C ALA A 199 6.12 -17.88 -4.43
N LEU A 200 6.03 -16.77 -3.69
CA LEU A 200 6.37 -16.74 -2.28
C LEU A 200 5.16 -17.15 -1.44
N ASP A 201 5.35 -18.16 -0.59
CA ASP A 201 4.36 -18.54 0.39
C ASP A 201 4.29 -17.51 1.55
N ARG A 202 3.27 -17.64 2.40
CA ARG A 202 3.07 -16.76 3.57
C ARG A 202 4.32 -16.67 4.46
N ARG A 203 5.04 -17.78 4.63
CA ARG A 203 6.27 -17.81 5.44
C ARG A 203 7.40 -17.08 4.72
N GLY A 204 7.58 -17.29 3.42
CA GLY A 204 8.55 -16.58 2.60
C GLY A 204 8.35 -15.07 2.62
N VAL A 205 7.11 -14.61 2.46
CA VAL A 205 6.75 -13.18 2.59
C VAL A 205 7.17 -12.63 3.95
N ARG A 206 6.83 -13.33 5.05
CA ARG A 206 7.22 -12.93 6.41
C ARG A 206 8.73 -12.80 6.55
N LEU A 207 9.48 -13.81 6.11
CA LEU A 207 10.93 -13.85 6.25
C LEU A 207 11.61 -12.75 5.45
N LEU A 208 11.09 -12.42 4.26
CA LEU A 208 11.62 -11.30 3.47
C LEU A 208 11.37 -9.95 4.13
N LEU A 209 10.13 -9.69 4.59
CA LEU A 209 9.83 -8.45 5.33
C LEU A 209 10.77 -8.30 6.54
N GLN A 210 10.88 -9.36 7.35
CA GLN A 210 11.77 -9.37 8.52
C GLN A 210 13.23 -9.14 8.13
N ALA A 211 13.72 -9.77 7.06
CA ALA A 211 15.10 -9.59 6.60
C ALA A 211 15.36 -8.17 6.07
N ILE A 212 14.36 -7.53 5.44
CA ILE A 212 14.47 -6.14 4.99
C ILE A 212 14.56 -5.20 6.21
N GLU A 213 13.66 -5.37 7.18
CA GLU A 213 13.62 -4.57 8.42
C GLU A 213 14.91 -4.73 9.24
N GLN A 214 15.42 -5.95 9.38
CA GLN A 214 16.67 -6.23 10.09
C GLN A 214 17.88 -5.58 9.42
N ARG A 215 17.96 -5.60 8.09
CA ARG A 215 19.02 -4.90 7.34
C ARG A 215 18.94 -3.40 7.58
N ALA A 216 17.75 -2.82 7.52
CA ALA A 216 17.56 -1.39 7.78
C ALA A 216 17.99 -1.02 9.20
N ALA A 217 17.59 -1.81 10.21
CA ALA A 217 17.99 -1.60 11.60
C ALA A 217 19.51 -1.72 11.82
N ALA A 218 20.18 -2.64 11.12
CA ALA A 218 21.63 -2.80 11.19
C ALA A 218 22.37 -1.58 10.62
N VAL A 219 21.91 -1.03 9.48
CA VAL A 219 22.47 0.19 8.89
C VAL A 219 22.27 1.40 9.82
N THR A 220 21.09 1.53 10.43
CA THR A 220 20.78 2.63 11.36
C THR A 220 21.64 2.58 12.63
N LYS A 221 22.02 1.40 13.12
CA LYS A 221 22.94 1.27 14.27
C LYS A 221 24.38 1.71 13.96
N VAL A 222 24.78 1.69 12.69
CA VAL A 222 26.13 2.05 12.24
C VAL A 222 26.23 3.56 11.90
N LEU A 223 25.11 4.23 11.65
CA LEU A 223 25.06 5.67 11.40
C LEU A 223 24.79 6.45 12.71
N PRO A 224 25.59 7.47 13.06
CA PRO A 224 25.33 8.28 14.25
C PRO A 224 23.96 8.98 14.13
N GLN A 225 23.28 9.11 15.27
CA GLN A 225 21.95 9.73 15.35
C GLN A 225 21.97 11.10 14.67
N GLY A 226 21.16 11.26 13.61
CA GLY A 226 21.02 12.53 12.88
C GLY A 226 21.31 12.48 11.38
N ARG A 227 21.88 11.40 10.83
CA ARG A 227 21.93 11.18 9.38
C ARG A 227 20.98 10.05 8.97
N ALA A 228 19.77 10.41 8.55
CA ALA A 228 18.94 9.47 7.79
C ALA A 228 19.74 9.03 6.55
N PRO A 229 19.71 7.74 6.17
CA PRO A 229 20.25 7.33 4.88
C PRO A 229 19.55 8.19 3.83
N VAL A 230 20.33 8.99 3.08
CA VAL A 230 19.80 9.79 1.98
C VAL A 230 19.11 8.78 1.06
N PRO A 231 17.81 8.92 0.79
CA PRO A 231 17.16 8.07 -0.19
C PRO A 231 18.02 8.19 -1.44
N GLY A 232 18.63 7.09 -1.89
CA GLY A 232 19.28 7.04 -3.18
C GLY A 232 18.24 7.55 -4.16
N ALA A 233 18.42 8.79 -4.62
CA ALA A 233 17.46 9.41 -5.51
C ALA A 233 17.43 8.50 -6.71
N TRP A 234 16.28 7.85 -6.93
CA TRP A 234 16.05 6.95 -8.05
C TRP A 234 16.22 7.74 -9.35
N ARG A 235 17.48 7.88 -9.77
CA ARG A 235 17.96 8.46 -11.02
C ARG A 235 18.75 7.41 -11.80
N SER A 236 18.45 6.13 -11.59
CA SER A 236 18.99 5.07 -12.44
C SER A 236 18.37 5.17 -13.84
N ALA A 237 19.14 4.78 -14.86
CA ALA A 237 18.65 4.67 -16.24
C ALA A 237 17.40 3.76 -16.33
N ALA A 238 17.24 2.80 -15.41
CA ALA A 238 16.06 1.97 -15.28
C ALA A 238 14.80 2.76 -14.88
N HIS A 239 14.89 3.73 -13.95
CA HIS A 239 13.76 4.62 -13.63
C HIS A 239 13.39 5.53 -14.80
N ARG A 240 14.39 6.12 -15.48
CA ARG A 240 14.16 6.92 -16.70
C ARG A 240 13.56 6.08 -17.83
N LYS A 241 14.05 4.86 -18.02
CA LYS A 241 13.54 3.90 -19.01
C LYS A 241 12.13 3.44 -18.66
N ALA A 242 11.82 3.21 -17.39
CA ALA A 242 10.48 2.85 -16.95
C ALA A 242 9.49 4.01 -17.03
N GLN A 243 9.91 5.24 -16.72
CA GLN A 243 9.10 6.44 -16.99
C GLN A 243 8.85 6.60 -18.50
N ARG A 244 9.84 6.31 -19.35
CA ARG A 244 9.69 6.34 -20.82
C ARG A 244 8.77 5.24 -21.32
N VAL A 245 8.88 4.01 -20.80
CA VAL A 245 8.02 2.87 -21.14
C VAL A 245 6.59 3.06 -20.62
N ALA A 246 6.40 3.62 -19.42
CA ALA A 246 5.09 3.98 -18.90
C ALA A 246 4.43 5.09 -19.75
N ARG A 247 5.21 6.09 -20.19
CA ARG A 247 4.74 7.13 -21.14
C ARG A 247 4.38 6.54 -22.51
N GLN A 248 5.19 5.61 -23.04
CA GLN A 248 4.94 4.93 -24.32
C GLN A 248 3.74 3.98 -24.25
N SER A 249 3.56 3.27 -23.14
CA SER A 249 2.42 2.37 -22.93
C SER A 249 1.12 3.15 -22.67
N ALA A 250 1.19 4.38 -22.15
CA ALA A 250 0.04 5.28 -22.06
C ALA A 250 -0.32 5.87 -23.43
N ALA A 251 0.68 6.24 -24.24
CA ALA A 251 0.49 6.76 -25.60
C ALA A 251 -0.03 5.70 -26.59
N ALA A 252 0.40 4.44 -26.45
CA ALA A 252 -0.06 3.32 -27.28
C ALA A 252 -1.49 2.85 -26.95
N ARG A 253 -2.06 3.29 -25.83
CA ARG A 253 -3.44 2.96 -25.40
C ARG A 253 -4.45 4.08 -25.67
N CYS A 254 -4.00 5.20 -26.26
CA CYS A 254 -4.86 6.31 -26.72
C CYS A 254 -5.02 6.34 -28.26
N ARG A 255 -4.63 5.26 -28.94
CA ARG A 255 -4.89 5.03 -30.37
C ARG A 255 -5.79 3.82 -30.54
#